data_AF-A0A3A1YAC8-F1
#
_entry.id   AF-A0A3A1YAC8-F1
#
_cell.length_a   1.000
_cell.length_b   1.000
_cell.length_c   1.000
_cell.angle_alpha   90.00
_cell.angle_beta   90.00
_cell.angle_gamma   90.00
#
_symmetry.space_group_name_H-M   'P 1'
#
loop_
_entity.id
_entity.type
_entity.pdbx_description
1 polymer ?
#
loop_
_entity_poly.entity_id
_entity_poly.type
_entity_poly.pdbx_seq_one_letter_code
_entity_poly.pdbx_strand_id
1 'polypeptide(L)'
;MTSNEQLKLQEEKLAKITEDTKKLIDDLKTACKEAGVGNVANEQNIITQLFLYKFLNDKFTYELKKISEIKEQGDNWLEYYQKFENDKDELEFFYTQIDSNIPSFKPSHLIGSLIEKVQDDDFDKLVDKVLIEIGEQNLEGFYTKSTSNELRPILKAIFNVDSNLSGRSKSLAQSAFNALIKFSFEAAFEQHYDFYSTIFEYLVKDYNTNSGSVFAEYYTPLSIATIIARLLTGDKEYKNVRIYDPSAGTGTLLMALSHQIGENRCTIYAQDQSAKSNLFIKLNLIINGLVRSLDNVIQGDTLLEPSFFKNNEREGLPKFDFVVSNPPFNLDFSKNRDTLATQNVRFWAGVPEIPNKNKSSMNIYTLFVQHVVNSLKEDGKGAIVVPTGFLTTSTGI
;
A
#
# COMPACT_ATOMS: atom_id res chain seq x y z
N MET A 1 13.22 -32.53 18.60
CA MET A 1 14.07 -31.39 18.21
C MET A 1 14.33 -30.55 19.44
N THR A 2 15.56 -30.10 19.63
CA THR A 2 15.93 -29.11 20.66
C THR A 2 15.40 -27.72 20.28
N SER A 3 15.28 -26.79 21.23
CA SER A 3 14.83 -25.41 20.95
C SER A 3 15.71 -24.69 19.92
N ASN A 4 17.01 -25.00 19.87
CA ASN A 4 17.94 -24.45 18.88
C ASN A 4 17.70 -25.04 17.47
N GLU A 5 17.36 -26.32 17.36
CA GLU A 5 17.00 -26.93 16.08
C GLU A 5 15.66 -26.39 15.53
N GLN A 6 14.71 -26.07 16.42
CA GLN A 6 13.44 -25.46 16.04
C GLN A 6 13.62 -24.02 15.54
N LEU A 7 14.43 -23.22 16.23
CA LEU A 7 14.78 -21.85 15.80
C LEU A 7 15.48 -21.86 14.44
N LYS A 8 16.48 -22.72 14.26
CA LYS A 8 17.20 -22.82 12.99
C LYS A 8 16.29 -23.25 11.82
N LEU A 9 15.40 -24.21 12.05
CA LEU A 9 14.43 -24.63 11.03
C LEU A 9 13.44 -23.49 10.68
N GLN A 10 13.06 -22.67 11.67
CA GLN A 10 12.19 -21.51 11.44
C GLN A 10 12.91 -20.43 10.62
N GLU A 11 14.18 -20.14 10.93
CA GLU A 11 15.02 -19.20 10.17
C GLU A 11 15.22 -19.67 8.72
N GLU A 12 15.50 -20.97 8.50
CA GLU A 12 15.65 -21.54 7.15
C GLU A 12 14.35 -21.46 6.34
N LYS A 13 13.21 -21.75 6.95
CA LYS A 13 11.89 -21.60 6.32
C LYS A 13 11.61 -20.14 5.94
N LEU A 14 11.91 -19.20 6.85
CA LEU A 14 11.72 -17.78 6.64
C LEU A 14 12.62 -17.24 5.52
N ALA A 15 13.88 -17.68 5.48
CA ALA A 15 14.82 -17.32 4.42
C ALA A 15 14.33 -17.82 3.06
N LYS A 16 13.87 -19.08 2.99
CA LYS A 16 13.36 -19.68 1.77
C LYS A 16 12.14 -18.94 1.22
N ILE A 17 11.13 -18.67 2.07
CA ILE A 17 9.94 -17.96 1.61
C ILE A 17 10.23 -16.52 1.20
N THR A 18 11.23 -15.88 1.83
CA THR A 18 11.72 -14.57 1.43
C THR A 18 12.35 -14.61 0.04
N GLU A 19 13.19 -15.60 -0.23
CA GLU A 19 13.82 -15.82 -1.53
C GLU A 19 12.78 -16.11 -2.61
N ASP A 20 11.83 -17.01 -2.35
CA ASP A 20 10.76 -17.37 -3.28
C ASP A 20 9.86 -16.16 -3.61
N THR A 21 9.57 -15.31 -2.62
CA THR A 21 8.78 -14.08 -2.83
C THR A 21 9.54 -13.05 -3.67
N LYS A 22 10.86 -12.89 -3.43
CA LYS A 22 11.71 -12.02 -4.27
C LYS A 22 11.77 -12.56 -5.70
N LYS A 23 11.89 -13.86 -5.85
CA LYS A 23 11.86 -14.54 -7.15
C LYS A 23 10.55 -14.31 -7.89
N LEU A 24 9.40 -14.35 -7.20
CA LEU A 24 8.11 -13.99 -7.82
C LEU A 24 8.15 -12.58 -8.40
N ILE A 25 8.63 -11.60 -7.62
CA ILE A 25 8.75 -10.20 -8.06
C ILE A 25 9.66 -10.11 -9.30
N ASP A 26 10.78 -10.81 -9.32
CA ASP A 26 11.72 -10.80 -10.43
C ASP A 26 11.21 -11.54 -11.68
N ASP A 27 10.45 -12.63 -11.51
CA ASP A 27 9.78 -13.32 -12.61
C ASP A 27 8.70 -12.39 -13.24
N LEU A 28 7.97 -11.61 -12.44
CA LEU A 28 7.00 -10.62 -12.93
C LEU A 28 7.68 -9.46 -13.67
N LYS A 29 8.82 -8.96 -13.17
CA LYS A 29 9.66 -7.97 -13.89
C LYS A 29 10.15 -8.53 -15.22
N THR A 30 10.58 -9.79 -15.23
CA THR A 30 11.05 -10.46 -16.44
C THR A 30 9.93 -10.56 -17.47
N ALA A 31 8.72 -10.96 -17.05
CA ALA A 31 7.54 -10.98 -17.93
C ALA A 31 7.25 -9.60 -18.54
N CYS A 32 7.30 -8.54 -17.74
CA CYS A 32 7.11 -7.16 -18.22
C CYS A 32 8.19 -6.74 -19.23
N LYS A 33 9.45 -7.08 -18.95
CA LYS A 33 10.59 -6.79 -19.83
C LYS A 33 10.48 -7.51 -21.17
N GLU A 34 10.11 -8.79 -21.17
CA GLU A 34 9.92 -9.61 -22.38
C GLU A 34 8.75 -9.10 -23.24
N ALA A 35 7.69 -8.60 -22.61
CA ALA A 35 6.59 -7.93 -23.30
C ALA A 35 6.94 -6.49 -23.78
N GLY A 36 8.16 -6.02 -23.53
CA GLY A 36 8.61 -4.69 -23.94
C GLY A 36 7.96 -3.54 -23.18
N VAL A 37 7.48 -3.79 -21.96
CA VAL A 37 6.98 -2.78 -21.02
C VAL A 37 7.85 -2.65 -19.78
N GLY A 38 9.11 -3.09 -19.83
CA GLY A 38 10.06 -2.88 -18.74
C GLY A 38 10.43 -1.41 -18.54
N ASN A 39 10.65 -1.01 -17.29
CA ASN A 39 11.04 0.31 -16.82
C ASN A 39 10.11 1.48 -17.20
N VAL A 40 8.82 1.21 -17.43
CA VAL A 40 7.80 2.27 -17.62
C VAL A 40 6.83 2.32 -16.44
N ALA A 41 6.12 3.44 -16.28
CA ALA A 41 5.16 3.63 -15.17
C ALA A 41 4.09 2.52 -15.08
N ASN A 42 3.77 1.86 -16.20
CA ASN A 42 2.82 0.76 -16.24
C ASN A 42 3.36 -0.58 -15.73
N GLU A 43 4.66 -0.85 -15.86
CA GLU A 43 5.29 -2.05 -15.27
C GLU A 43 4.99 -2.14 -13.78
N GLN A 44 5.21 -1.04 -13.08
CA GLN A 44 5.02 -0.98 -11.64
C GLN A 44 3.56 -1.23 -11.24
N ASN A 45 2.61 -0.64 -11.97
CA ASN A 45 1.20 -0.85 -11.71
C ASN A 45 0.82 -2.32 -11.95
N ILE A 46 1.28 -2.93 -13.04
CA ILE A 46 1.07 -4.35 -13.35
C ILE A 46 1.62 -5.25 -12.23
N ILE A 47 2.89 -5.06 -11.85
CA ILE A 47 3.56 -5.90 -10.84
C ILE A 47 2.91 -5.73 -9.47
N THR A 48 2.60 -4.50 -9.06
CA THR A 48 1.97 -4.22 -7.76
C THR A 48 0.56 -4.83 -7.68
N GLN A 49 -0.22 -4.72 -8.76
CA GLN A 49 -1.57 -5.27 -8.84
C GLN A 49 -1.57 -6.80 -8.87
N LEU A 50 -0.69 -7.44 -9.65
CA LEU A 50 -0.55 -8.89 -9.69
C LEU A 50 -0.02 -9.46 -8.37
N PHE A 51 0.94 -8.78 -7.75
CA PHE A 51 1.44 -9.15 -6.42
C PHE A 51 0.32 -9.08 -5.38
N LEU A 52 -0.46 -7.98 -5.36
CA LEU A 52 -1.60 -7.83 -4.47
C LEU A 52 -2.66 -8.91 -4.72
N TYR A 53 -3.03 -9.13 -5.98
CA TYR A 53 -3.99 -10.15 -6.37
C TYR A 53 -3.54 -11.55 -5.93
N LYS A 54 -2.26 -11.90 -6.13
CA LYS A 54 -1.68 -13.16 -5.66
C LYS A 54 -1.73 -13.30 -4.15
N PHE A 55 -1.33 -12.25 -3.42
CA PHE A 55 -1.36 -12.25 -1.96
C PHE A 55 -2.78 -12.46 -1.43
N LEU A 56 -3.75 -11.71 -1.96
CA LEU A 56 -5.16 -11.79 -1.56
C LEU A 56 -5.80 -13.12 -1.93
N ASN A 57 -5.56 -13.62 -3.15
CA ASN A 57 -5.99 -14.94 -3.60
C ASN A 57 -5.50 -16.02 -2.63
N ASP A 58 -4.20 -16.04 -2.35
CA ASP A 58 -3.62 -17.05 -1.47
C ASP A 58 -4.20 -16.95 -0.07
N LYS A 59 -4.36 -15.73 0.46
CA LYS A 59 -4.91 -15.49 1.80
C LYS A 59 -6.36 -15.97 1.89
N PHE A 60 -7.18 -15.67 0.88
CA PHE A 60 -8.54 -16.17 0.78
C PHE A 60 -8.57 -17.70 0.73
N THR A 61 -7.80 -18.32 -0.17
CA THR A 61 -7.79 -19.79 -0.30
C THR A 61 -7.25 -20.49 0.95
N TYR A 62 -6.29 -19.87 1.66
CA TYR A 62 -5.75 -20.38 2.92
C TYR A 62 -6.80 -20.45 4.02
N GLU A 63 -7.63 -19.40 4.17
CA GLU A 63 -8.74 -19.42 5.15
C GLU A 63 -9.89 -20.32 4.67
N LEU A 64 -10.24 -20.28 3.38
CA LEU A 64 -11.28 -21.13 2.80
C LEU A 64 -11.01 -22.62 3.07
N LYS A 65 -9.76 -23.08 2.91
CA LYS A 65 -9.33 -24.47 3.18
C LYS A 65 -9.44 -24.89 4.65
N LYS A 66 -9.66 -23.97 5.58
CA LYS A 66 -9.87 -24.30 7.00
C LYS A 66 -11.33 -24.61 7.32
N ILE A 67 -12.26 -24.18 6.47
CA ILE A 67 -13.69 -24.49 6.59
C ILE A 67 -13.88 -25.99 6.40
N SER A 68 -14.65 -26.65 7.28
CA SER A 68 -14.82 -28.11 7.33
C SER A 68 -15.16 -28.73 5.98
N GLU A 69 -16.16 -28.16 5.31
CA GLU A 69 -16.73 -28.61 4.04
C GLU A 69 -15.69 -28.61 2.93
N ILE A 70 -14.79 -27.62 2.94
CA ILE A 70 -13.68 -27.49 1.98
C ILE A 70 -12.52 -28.40 2.39
N LYS A 71 -12.17 -28.43 3.68
CA LYS A 71 -11.07 -29.20 4.24
C LYS A 71 -11.23 -30.70 3.99
N GLU A 72 -12.45 -31.22 4.09
CA GLU A 72 -12.78 -32.63 3.85
C GLU A 72 -12.50 -33.08 2.41
N GLN A 73 -12.43 -32.15 1.45
CA GLN A 73 -12.17 -32.46 0.04
C GLN A 73 -10.69 -32.75 -0.25
N GLY A 74 -9.78 -32.39 0.67
CA GLY A 74 -8.34 -32.53 0.48
C GLY A 74 -7.87 -31.81 -0.77
N ASP A 75 -7.17 -32.52 -1.67
CA ASP A 75 -6.62 -31.94 -2.90
C ASP A 75 -7.71 -31.50 -3.91
N ASN A 76 -8.94 -32.03 -3.81
CA ASN A 76 -10.05 -31.69 -4.73
C ASN A 76 -10.88 -30.47 -4.27
N TRP A 77 -10.35 -29.69 -3.33
CA TRP A 77 -11.06 -28.54 -2.75
C TRP A 77 -11.45 -27.50 -3.81
N LEU A 78 -10.63 -27.33 -4.85
CA LEU A 78 -10.87 -26.35 -5.91
C LEU A 78 -12.05 -26.78 -6.78
N GLU A 79 -12.07 -28.03 -7.26
CA GLU A 79 -13.20 -28.57 -8.05
C GLU A 79 -14.49 -28.59 -7.24
N TYR A 80 -14.40 -28.80 -5.92
CA TYR A 80 -15.55 -28.69 -5.03
C TYR A 80 -16.06 -27.25 -4.96
N TYR A 81 -15.19 -26.29 -4.71
CA TYR A 81 -15.57 -24.87 -4.60
C TYR A 81 -16.14 -24.32 -5.93
N GLN A 82 -15.59 -24.76 -7.07
CA GLN A 82 -16.08 -24.39 -8.41
C GLN A 82 -17.56 -24.71 -8.67
N LYS A 83 -18.16 -25.67 -7.94
CA LYS A 83 -19.59 -26.00 -8.07
C LYS A 83 -20.50 -24.85 -7.66
N PHE A 84 -20.02 -23.93 -6.83
CA PHE A 84 -20.81 -22.84 -6.25
C PHE A 84 -20.67 -21.51 -6.99
N GLU A 85 -20.08 -21.49 -8.20
CA GLU A 85 -19.83 -20.27 -8.99
C GLU A 85 -21.04 -19.32 -9.07
N ASN A 86 -22.25 -19.89 -9.16
CA ASN A 86 -23.50 -19.15 -9.29
C ASN A 86 -24.44 -19.33 -8.07
N ASP A 87 -23.99 -20.02 -7.02
CA ASP A 87 -24.78 -20.27 -5.82
C ASP A 87 -24.47 -19.19 -4.77
N LYS A 88 -25.28 -18.13 -4.78
CA LYS A 88 -25.03 -16.96 -3.92
C LYS A 88 -25.16 -17.29 -2.43
N ASP A 89 -26.09 -18.18 -2.09
CA ASP A 89 -26.36 -18.49 -0.69
C ASP A 89 -25.20 -19.32 -0.11
N GLU A 90 -24.67 -20.26 -0.91
CA GLU A 90 -23.52 -21.04 -0.47
C GLU A 90 -22.21 -20.23 -0.45
N LEU A 91 -22.01 -19.34 -1.43
CA LEU A 91 -20.87 -18.42 -1.41
C LEU A 91 -20.90 -17.52 -0.17
N GLU A 92 -22.06 -16.95 0.16
CA GLU A 92 -22.23 -16.13 1.38
C GLU A 92 -21.96 -16.94 2.64
N PHE A 93 -22.41 -18.21 2.69
CA PHE A 93 -22.08 -19.10 3.80
C PHE A 93 -20.56 -19.20 3.99
N PHE A 94 -19.78 -19.46 2.93
CA PHE A 94 -18.32 -19.50 3.04
C PHE A 94 -17.73 -18.15 3.48
N TYR A 95 -18.22 -17.03 2.93
CA TYR A 95 -17.72 -15.71 3.26
C TYR A 95 -17.93 -15.35 4.73
N THR A 96 -19.06 -15.75 5.34
CA THR A 96 -19.33 -15.51 6.77
C THR A 96 -18.39 -16.26 7.71
N GLN A 97 -17.72 -17.32 7.24
CA GLN A 97 -16.75 -18.09 8.01
C GLN A 97 -15.32 -17.54 7.89
N ILE A 98 -15.08 -16.62 6.95
CA ILE A 98 -13.78 -16.01 6.70
C ILE A 98 -13.73 -14.65 7.40
N ASP A 99 -12.56 -14.29 7.94
CA ASP A 99 -12.35 -12.99 8.59
C ASP A 99 -12.68 -11.85 7.61
N SER A 100 -13.46 -10.86 8.07
CA SER A 100 -13.92 -9.74 7.24
C SER A 100 -12.80 -8.84 6.72
N ASN A 101 -11.57 -8.98 7.24
CA ASN A 101 -10.38 -8.32 6.71
C ASN A 101 -9.78 -9.04 5.49
N ILE A 102 -10.47 -10.03 4.94
CA ILE A 102 -10.06 -10.76 3.74
C ILE A 102 -11.14 -10.55 2.67
N PRO A 103 -10.75 -10.11 1.47
CA PRO A 103 -11.70 -9.91 0.39
C PRO A 103 -12.27 -11.26 -0.07
N SER A 104 -13.53 -11.25 -0.46
CA SER A 104 -14.27 -12.40 -0.97
C SER A 104 -13.96 -12.64 -2.45
N PHE A 105 -13.72 -13.90 -2.81
CA PHE A 105 -13.40 -14.33 -4.17
C PHE A 105 -14.39 -15.41 -4.61
N LYS A 106 -14.94 -15.29 -5.82
CA LYS A 106 -15.69 -16.37 -6.47
C LYS A 106 -14.74 -17.45 -6.99
N PRO A 107 -15.22 -18.66 -7.28
CA PRO A 107 -14.37 -19.70 -7.86
C PRO A 107 -13.67 -19.26 -9.16
N SER A 108 -14.35 -18.55 -10.05
CA SER A 108 -13.77 -17.98 -11.29
C SER A 108 -12.74 -16.87 -11.05
N HIS A 109 -12.72 -16.28 -9.85
CA HIS A 109 -11.73 -15.27 -9.46
C HIS A 109 -10.40 -15.88 -9.01
N LEU A 110 -10.36 -17.17 -8.71
CA LEU A 110 -9.16 -17.83 -8.18
C LEU A 110 -8.11 -18.04 -9.28
N ILE A 111 -6.84 -17.85 -8.92
CA ILE A 111 -5.70 -18.10 -9.83
C ILE A 111 -5.72 -19.54 -10.35
N GLY A 112 -6.09 -20.50 -9.50
CA GLY A 112 -6.23 -21.92 -9.87
C GLY A 112 -7.28 -22.17 -10.96
N SER A 113 -8.36 -21.38 -11.01
CA SER A 113 -9.38 -21.49 -12.06
C SER A 113 -8.99 -20.73 -13.32
N LEU A 114 -8.25 -19.62 -13.18
CA LEU A 114 -7.79 -18.84 -14.32
C LEU A 114 -6.67 -19.55 -15.10
N ILE A 115 -5.79 -20.29 -14.44
CA ILE A 115 -4.68 -20.97 -15.13
C ILE A 115 -5.16 -22.04 -16.11
N GLU A 116 -6.34 -22.64 -15.88
CA GLU A 116 -6.98 -23.57 -16.82
C GLU A 116 -7.25 -22.92 -18.20
N LYS A 117 -7.41 -21.60 -18.21
CA LYS A 117 -7.73 -20.78 -19.39
C LYS A 117 -6.53 -19.97 -19.90
N VAL A 118 -5.33 -20.21 -19.38
CA VAL A 118 -4.14 -19.40 -19.71
C VAL A 118 -3.81 -19.39 -21.20
N GLN A 119 -4.21 -20.40 -21.97
CA GLN A 119 -3.97 -20.48 -23.41
C GLN A 119 -5.03 -19.77 -24.27
N ASP A 120 -6.17 -19.39 -23.69
CA ASP A 120 -7.29 -18.78 -24.40
C ASP A 120 -6.89 -17.44 -25.04
N ASP A 121 -7.48 -17.13 -26.20
CA ASP A 121 -7.13 -15.94 -26.99
C ASP A 121 -7.43 -14.62 -26.28
N ASP A 122 -8.44 -14.60 -25.43
CA ASP A 122 -8.85 -13.42 -24.67
C ASP A 122 -8.42 -13.49 -23.19
N PHE A 123 -7.37 -14.26 -22.86
CA PHE A 123 -6.96 -14.49 -21.47
C PHE A 123 -6.62 -13.18 -20.71
N ASP A 124 -5.94 -12.24 -21.34
CA ASP A 124 -5.64 -10.93 -20.76
C ASP A 124 -6.89 -10.11 -20.43
N LYS A 125 -7.91 -10.17 -21.30
CA LYS A 125 -9.21 -9.52 -21.06
C LYS A 125 -9.98 -10.21 -19.94
N LEU A 126 -9.90 -11.55 -19.86
CA LEU A 126 -10.48 -12.32 -18.77
C LEU A 126 -9.86 -11.92 -17.43
N VAL A 127 -8.53 -11.80 -17.36
CA VAL A 127 -7.86 -11.34 -16.13
C VAL A 127 -8.31 -9.93 -15.74
N ASP A 128 -8.30 -8.99 -16.69
CA ASP A 128 -8.74 -7.61 -16.43
C ASP A 128 -10.19 -7.57 -15.90
N LYS A 129 -11.08 -8.36 -16.50
CA LYS A 129 -12.46 -8.51 -16.04
C LYS A 129 -12.52 -9.04 -14.61
N VAL A 130 -11.76 -10.09 -14.29
CA VAL A 130 -11.74 -10.67 -12.93
C VAL A 130 -11.21 -9.66 -11.91
N LEU A 131 -10.15 -8.92 -12.21
CA LEU A 131 -9.62 -7.90 -11.29
C LEU A 131 -10.66 -6.79 -11.01
N ILE A 132 -11.41 -6.38 -12.04
CA ILE A 132 -12.52 -5.42 -11.89
C ILE A 132 -13.61 -6.02 -11.01
N GLU A 133 -14.07 -7.24 -11.29
CA GLU A 133 -15.14 -7.88 -10.53
C GLU A 133 -14.79 -8.06 -9.04
N ILE A 134 -13.57 -8.50 -8.73
CA ILE A 134 -13.09 -8.61 -7.34
C ILE A 134 -13.11 -7.22 -6.69
N GLY A 135 -12.61 -6.21 -7.41
CA GLY A 135 -12.57 -4.84 -6.93
C GLY A 135 -13.95 -4.26 -6.62
N GLU A 136 -14.93 -4.48 -7.49
CA GLU A 136 -16.31 -4.04 -7.32
C GLU A 136 -17.04 -4.80 -6.21
N GLN A 137 -16.87 -6.12 -6.15
CA GLN A 137 -17.49 -6.98 -5.13
C GLN A 137 -17.05 -6.60 -3.71
N ASN A 138 -15.80 -6.16 -3.55
CA ASN A 138 -15.20 -5.88 -2.24
C ASN A 138 -15.15 -4.39 -1.89
N LEU A 139 -15.88 -3.53 -2.62
CA LEU A 139 -15.78 -2.07 -2.52
C LEU A 139 -16.21 -1.51 -1.14
N GLU A 140 -16.91 -2.28 -0.32
CA GLU A 140 -17.31 -1.85 1.03
C GLU A 140 -16.12 -1.77 2.01
N GLY A 141 -15.08 -2.60 1.83
CA GLY A 141 -13.91 -2.65 2.72
C GLY A 141 -12.55 -2.51 2.02
N PHE A 142 -12.49 -2.70 0.70
CA PHE A 142 -11.25 -2.74 -0.08
C PHE A 142 -11.27 -1.70 -1.20
N TYR A 143 -11.18 -0.43 -0.83
CA TYR A 143 -11.28 0.69 -1.75
C TYR A 143 -10.19 1.74 -1.52
N THR A 144 -10.06 2.66 -2.46
CA THR A 144 -9.37 3.94 -2.36
C THR A 144 -10.37 5.06 -2.29
N LYS A 145 -10.23 5.93 -1.29
CA LYS A 145 -11.06 7.13 -1.12
C LYS A 145 -10.30 8.36 -1.55
N SER A 146 -10.91 9.22 -2.34
CA SER A 146 -10.36 10.55 -2.66
C SER A 146 -10.84 11.61 -1.67
N THR A 147 -10.22 12.79 -1.72
CA THR A 147 -10.70 14.02 -1.05
C THR A 147 -12.13 14.41 -1.49
N SER A 148 -12.53 14.05 -2.71
CA SER A 148 -13.90 14.23 -3.23
C SER A 148 -14.91 13.17 -2.76
N ASN A 149 -14.52 12.28 -1.84
CA ASN A 149 -15.32 11.12 -1.38
C ASN A 149 -15.66 10.09 -2.47
N GLU A 150 -14.93 10.09 -3.59
CA GLU A 150 -15.04 9.04 -4.60
C GLU A 150 -14.39 7.76 -4.07
N LEU A 151 -15.13 6.64 -4.14
CA LEU A 151 -14.63 5.30 -3.83
C LEU A 151 -14.21 4.61 -5.13
N ARG A 152 -12.97 4.14 -5.18
CA ARG A 152 -12.43 3.40 -6.31
C ARG A 152 -11.90 2.03 -5.86
N PRO A 153 -12.15 0.95 -6.60
CA PRO A 153 -11.53 -0.35 -6.31
C PRO A 153 -10.00 -0.28 -6.20
N ILE A 154 -9.41 -1.07 -5.30
CA ILE A 154 -7.95 -1.22 -5.22
C ILE A 154 -7.44 -2.06 -6.40
N LEU A 155 -8.11 -3.19 -6.69
CA LEU A 155 -7.85 -4.02 -7.86
C LEU A 155 -8.55 -3.44 -9.09
N LYS A 156 -7.85 -3.40 -10.22
CA LYS A 156 -8.32 -2.83 -11.48
C LYS A 156 -7.69 -3.53 -12.67
N ALA A 157 -8.22 -3.29 -13.86
CA ALA A 157 -7.59 -3.74 -15.10
C ALA A 157 -6.15 -3.21 -15.24
N ILE A 158 -5.28 -4.05 -15.80
CA ILE A 158 -3.84 -3.81 -15.93
C ILE A 158 -3.28 -4.13 -17.31
N PHE A 159 -3.92 -4.99 -18.12
CA PHE A 159 -3.38 -5.41 -19.41
C PHE A 159 -3.94 -4.62 -20.60
N ASN A 160 -5.20 -4.19 -20.54
CA ASN A 160 -5.89 -3.51 -21.63
C ASN A 160 -6.18 -2.02 -21.33
N VAL A 161 -5.40 -1.42 -20.41
CA VAL A 161 -5.55 -0.02 -20.00
C VAL A 161 -4.60 0.94 -20.72
N ASP A 162 -3.51 0.42 -21.30
CA ASP A 162 -2.51 1.19 -22.04
C ASP A 162 -2.42 0.72 -23.48
N SER A 163 -2.59 1.64 -24.43
CA SER A 163 -2.35 1.40 -25.85
C SER A 163 -0.95 0.85 -26.16
N ASN A 164 0.06 1.12 -25.32
CA ASN A 164 1.42 0.60 -25.52
C ASN A 164 1.52 -0.93 -25.30
N LEU A 165 0.53 -1.55 -24.65
CA LEU A 165 0.45 -3.00 -24.47
C LEU A 165 -0.22 -3.72 -25.65
N SER A 166 -0.76 -2.97 -26.61
CA SER A 166 -1.49 -3.53 -27.75
C SER A 166 -0.67 -4.60 -28.50
N GLY A 167 -1.27 -5.78 -28.67
CA GLY A 167 -0.64 -6.95 -29.29
C GLY A 167 0.34 -7.73 -28.40
N ARG A 168 0.55 -7.31 -27.14
CA ARG A 168 1.47 -7.94 -26.18
C ARG A 168 0.81 -8.31 -24.85
N SER A 169 -0.39 -7.79 -24.59
CA SER A 169 -1.18 -8.04 -23.38
C SER A 169 -1.37 -9.53 -23.08
N LYS A 170 -1.72 -10.34 -24.10
CA LYS A 170 -1.90 -11.81 -23.94
C LYS A 170 -0.63 -12.48 -23.44
N SER A 171 0.51 -12.32 -24.14
CA SER A 171 1.76 -12.99 -23.75
C SER A 171 2.26 -12.53 -22.39
N LEU A 172 2.09 -11.25 -22.06
CA LEU A 172 2.39 -10.72 -20.73
C LEU A 172 1.53 -11.38 -19.65
N ALA A 173 0.21 -11.47 -19.86
CA ALA A 173 -0.70 -12.11 -18.92
C ALA A 173 -0.34 -13.59 -18.71
N GLN A 174 -0.03 -14.31 -19.77
CA GLN A 174 0.40 -15.72 -19.71
C GLN A 174 1.69 -15.88 -18.90
N SER A 175 2.74 -15.12 -19.22
CA SER A 175 4.02 -15.19 -18.50
C SER A 175 3.86 -14.79 -17.03
N ALA A 176 3.04 -13.78 -16.75
CA ALA A 176 2.73 -13.36 -15.38
C ALA A 176 2.03 -14.47 -14.58
N PHE A 177 0.97 -15.08 -15.11
CA PHE A 177 0.25 -16.16 -14.41
C PHE A 177 1.11 -17.41 -14.24
N ASN A 178 1.96 -17.73 -15.21
CA ASN A 178 2.97 -18.79 -15.06
C ASN A 178 3.96 -18.49 -13.93
N ALA A 179 4.25 -17.22 -13.63
CA ALA A 179 5.03 -16.85 -12.45
C ALA A 179 4.21 -17.00 -11.16
N LEU A 180 2.94 -16.56 -11.15
CA LEU A 180 2.07 -16.61 -9.98
C LEU A 180 1.87 -18.03 -9.43
N ILE A 181 1.77 -19.05 -10.29
CA ILE A 181 1.52 -20.45 -9.86
C ILE A 181 2.75 -21.15 -9.27
N LYS A 182 3.96 -20.62 -9.47
CA LYS A 182 5.20 -21.23 -8.97
C LYS A 182 5.41 -21.05 -7.47
N PHE A 183 4.61 -20.19 -6.85
CA PHE A 183 4.79 -19.76 -5.47
C PHE A 183 3.43 -19.66 -4.75
N SER A 184 3.43 -19.80 -3.42
CA SER A 184 2.27 -19.57 -2.57
C SER A 184 2.67 -18.84 -1.30
N PHE A 185 1.89 -17.83 -0.92
CA PHE A 185 2.05 -17.11 0.34
C PHE A 185 1.51 -17.87 1.56
N GLU A 186 0.93 -19.07 1.41
CA GLU A 186 0.34 -19.81 2.53
C GLU A 186 1.30 -19.99 3.72
N ALA A 187 2.56 -20.35 3.44
CA ALA A 187 3.59 -20.50 4.49
C ALA A 187 4.07 -19.15 5.09
N ALA A 188 3.69 -18.02 4.49
CA ALA A 188 4.01 -16.67 4.96
C ALA A 188 2.96 -16.12 5.93
N PHE A 189 1.71 -16.60 5.90
CA PHE A 189 0.62 -16.00 6.68
C PHE A 189 0.74 -16.20 8.20
N GLU A 190 1.67 -17.04 8.64
CA GLU A 190 2.04 -17.21 10.05
C GLU A 190 3.28 -16.37 10.44
N GLN A 191 3.87 -15.62 9.51
CA GLN A 191 5.08 -14.81 9.75
C GLN A 191 4.76 -13.40 10.29
N HIS A 192 5.81 -12.68 10.67
CA HIS A 192 5.73 -11.38 11.34
C HIS A 192 6.21 -10.21 10.45
N TYR A 193 5.99 -8.99 10.93
CA TYR A 193 6.30 -7.70 10.28
C TYR A 193 7.64 -7.63 9.52
N ASP A 194 8.73 -8.16 10.09
CA ASP A 194 10.07 -8.09 9.48
C ASP A 194 10.12 -8.77 8.10
N PHE A 195 9.38 -9.86 7.94
CA PHE A 195 9.23 -10.55 6.66
C PHE A 195 8.57 -9.63 5.63
N TYR A 196 7.39 -9.13 5.94
CA TYR A 196 6.61 -8.29 5.03
C TYR A 196 7.29 -6.98 4.69
N SER A 197 7.99 -6.39 5.66
CA SER A 197 8.78 -5.16 5.45
C SER A 197 9.92 -5.39 4.47
N THR A 198 10.64 -6.51 4.59
CA THR A 198 11.72 -6.88 3.66
C THR A 198 11.20 -7.11 2.24
N ILE A 199 10.05 -7.78 2.11
CA ILE A 199 9.42 -8.03 0.81
C ILE A 199 8.91 -6.74 0.17
N PHE A 200 8.24 -5.90 0.95
CA PHE A 200 7.74 -4.63 0.47
C PHE A 200 8.87 -3.70 0.03
N GLU A 201 9.96 -3.63 0.81
CA GLU A 201 11.17 -2.90 0.42
C GLU A 201 11.72 -3.42 -0.92
N TYR A 202 11.80 -4.74 -1.11
CA TYR A 202 12.25 -5.33 -2.36
C TYR A 202 11.33 -5.01 -3.54
N LEU A 203 10.00 -5.04 -3.31
CA LEU A 203 9.00 -4.67 -4.30
C LEU A 203 9.18 -3.22 -4.75
N VAL A 204 9.43 -2.28 -3.83
CA VAL A 204 9.53 -0.85 -4.17
C VAL A 204 10.93 -0.37 -4.59
N LYS A 205 11.98 -1.14 -4.28
CA LYS A 205 13.39 -0.73 -4.42
C LYS A 205 13.76 -0.19 -5.81
N ASP A 206 13.52 -0.97 -6.86
CA ASP A 206 13.97 -0.63 -8.22
C ASP A 206 13.18 0.54 -8.84
N TYR A 207 12.00 0.82 -8.27
CA TYR A 207 11.15 1.90 -8.74
C TYR A 207 11.53 3.27 -8.19
N ASN A 208 12.36 3.30 -7.14
CA ASN A 208 12.92 4.53 -6.60
C ASN A 208 14.24 4.91 -7.30
N THR A 209 14.95 3.95 -7.89
CA THR A 209 16.23 4.18 -8.58
C THR A 209 16.07 4.52 -10.06
N ASN A 210 15.02 4.03 -10.73
CA ASN A 210 14.88 4.13 -12.19
C ASN A 210 14.00 5.30 -12.66
N SER A 211 13.40 6.08 -11.76
CA SER A 211 12.42 7.10 -12.17
C SER A 211 13.01 8.38 -12.75
N GLY A 212 14.33 8.65 -12.63
CA GLY A 212 15.01 9.82 -13.25
C GLY A 212 14.39 11.19 -12.95
N SER A 213 13.45 11.25 -12.02
CA SER A 213 12.55 12.36 -11.72
C SER A 213 12.37 12.41 -10.21
N VAL A 214 11.83 13.54 -9.75
CA VAL A 214 11.47 13.96 -8.37
C VAL A 214 10.87 12.86 -7.47
N PHE A 215 10.54 11.68 -7.99
CA PHE A 215 9.99 10.53 -7.30
C PHE A 215 10.94 9.72 -6.41
N ALA A 216 12.26 9.88 -6.53
CA ALA A 216 13.20 9.27 -5.57
C ALA A 216 13.00 9.81 -4.13
N GLU A 217 12.27 10.92 -3.96
CA GLU A 217 12.07 11.62 -2.68
C GLU A 217 10.95 11.03 -1.79
N TYR A 218 10.14 10.06 -2.26
CA TYR A 218 8.96 9.57 -1.51
C TYR A 218 9.14 8.24 -0.75
N TYR A 219 10.36 7.69 -0.73
CA TYR A 219 10.68 6.49 0.05
C TYR A 219 11.62 6.84 1.20
N THR A 220 11.17 6.56 2.43
CA THR A 220 12.05 6.58 3.59
C THR A 220 12.60 5.18 3.80
N PRO A 221 13.94 4.97 3.78
CA PRO A 221 14.53 3.67 4.06
C PRO A 221 14.05 3.10 5.39
N LEU A 222 13.81 1.79 5.43
CA LEU A 222 13.30 1.10 6.62
C LEU A 222 14.17 1.37 7.86
N SER A 223 15.50 1.42 7.70
CA SER A 223 16.43 1.75 8.78
C SER A 223 16.16 3.12 9.41
N ILE A 224 15.88 4.14 8.60
CA ILE A 224 15.55 5.49 9.07
C ILE A 224 14.17 5.50 9.73
N ALA A 225 13.18 4.83 9.13
CA ALA A 225 11.84 4.74 9.67
C ALA A 225 11.83 4.06 11.07
N THR A 226 12.58 2.97 11.24
CA THR A 226 12.72 2.27 12.52
C THR A 226 13.38 3.14 13.59
N ILE A 227 14.39 3.94 13.23
CA ILE A 227 15.02 4.89 14.17
C ILE A 227 13.99 5.94 14.62
N ILE A 228 13.27 6.54 13.68
CA ILE A 228 12.23 7.54 13.98
C ILE A 228 11.15 6.94 14.90
N ALA A 229 10.67 5.73 14.58
CA ALA A 229 9.68 5.04 15.38
C ALA A 229 10.13 4.82 16.83
N ARG A 230 11.37 4.35 17.03
CA ARG A 230 11.96 4.15 18.36
C ARG A 230 12.13 5.46 19.13
N LEU A 231 12.55 6.53 18.47
CA LEU A 231 12.70 7.86 19.11
C LEU A 231 11.35 8.42 19.59
N LEU A 232 10.30 8.27 18.79
CA LEU A 232 8.97 8.76 19.14
C LEU A 232 8.35 7.97 20.30
N THR A 233 8.39 6.64 20.20
CA THR A 233 7.68 5.74 21.12
C THR A 233 8.45 5.47 22.41
N GLY A 234 9.78 5.35 22.34
CA GLY A 234 10.61 4.81 23.42
C GLY A 234 10.16 3.41 23.84
N ASP A 235 10.40 3.07 25.11
CA ASP A 235 10.01 1.77 25.70
C ASP A 235 8.61 1.81 26.35
N LYS A 236 7.77 2.77 25.98
CA LYS A 236 6.42 2.92 26.54
C LYS A 236 5.45 1.95 25.86
N GLU A 237 4.53 1.41 26.66
CA GLU A 237 3.36 0.72 26.11
C GLU A 237 2.27 1.72 25.74
N TYR A 238 1.63 1.47 24.59
CA TYR A 238 0.57 2.30 24.05
C TYR A 238 -0.70 1.47 23.85
N LYS A 239 -1.87 2.12 23.88
CA LYS A 239 -3.16 1.50 23.54
C LYS A 239 -4.04 2.52 22.81
N ASN A 240 -4.72 2.06 21.76
CA ASN A 240 -5.69 2.85 20.98
C ASN A 240 -5.15 4.20 20.48
N VAL A 241 -3.89 4.24 20.05
CA VAL A 241 -3.26 5.47 19.56
C VAL A 241 -3.57 5.71 18.08
N ARG A 242 -3.62 6.98 17.67
CA ARG A 242 -3.82 7.37 16.28
C ARG A 242 -2.51 7.89 15.71
N ILE A 243 -2.05 7.31 14.61
CA ILE A 243 -0.83 7.72 13.91
C ILE A 243 -1.18 8.29 12.54
N TYR A 244 -0.52 9.37 12.13
CA TYR A 244 -0.81 10.07 10.88
C TYR A 244 0.43 10.42 10.07
N ASP A 245 0.33 10.31 8.74
CA ASP A 245 1.30 10.86 7.80
C ASP A 245 0.59 11.68 6.69
N PRO A 246 0.86 13.00 6.60
CA PRO A 246 0.28 13.90 5.60
C PRO A 246 0.91 13.79 4.20
N SER A 247 1.97 13.01 4.04
CA SER A 247 2.74 12.85 2.81
C SER A 247 3.29 11.43 2.73
N ALA A 248 2.38 10.46 2.84
CA ALA A 248 2.73 9.11 3.28
C ALA A 248 3.60 8.31 2.31
N GLY A 249 3.65 8.67 1.03
CA GLY A 249 4.46 7.98 0.03
C GLY A 249 4.15 6.49 -0.02
N THR A 250 5.11 5.65 0.37
CA THR A 250 4.97 4.18 0.42
C THR A 250 4.44 3.66 1.76
N GLY A 251 4.27 4.52 2.77
CA GLY A 251 3.77 4.17 4.10
C GLY A 251 4.82 3.59 5.06
N THR A 252 6.10 3.56 4.69
CA THR A 252 7.17 2.94 5.52
C THR A 252 7.27 3.53 6.93
N LEU A 253 7.14 4.86 7.06
CA LEU A 253 7.15 5.54 8.37
C LEU A 253 5.98 5.08 9.25
N LEU A 254 4.78 5.00 8.68
CA LEU A 254 3.58 4.53 9.37
C LEU A 254 3.71 3.07 9.80
N MET A 255 4.26 2.22 8.93
CA MET A 255 4.44 0.81 9.21
C MET A 255 5.44 0.57 10.35
N ALA A 256 6.61 1.22 10.29
CA ALA A 256 7.63 1.08 11.33
C ALA A 256 7.10 1.56 12.69
N LEU A 257 6.35 2.67 12.69
CA LEU A 257 5.74 3.21 13.89
C LEU A 257 4.63 2.31 14.44
N SER A 258 3.75 1.78 13.58
CA SER A 258 2.71 0.83 13.94
C SER A 258 3.30 -0.44 14.56
N HIS A 259 4.36 -0.98 13.98
CA HIS A 259 5.02 -2.16 14.51
C HIS A 259 5.65 -1.91 15.88
N GLN A 260 6.39 -0.80 16.03
CA GLN A 260 6.99 -0.41 17.31
C GLN A 260 5.92 -0.18 18.40
N ILE A 261 4.74 0.33 18.02
CA ILE A 261 3.59 0.50 18.90
C ILE A 261 2.85 -0.82 19.15
N GLY A 262 2.90 -1.78 18.24
CA GLY A 262 2.02 -2.95 18.17
C GLY A 262 0.79 -2.66 17.30
N GLU A 263 0.61 -3.45 16.24
CA GLU A 263 -0.32 -3.21 15.14
C GLU A 263 -1.78 -3.17 15.61
N ASN A 264 -2.14 -3.96 16.62
CA ASN A 264 -3.46 -4.00 17.25
C ASN A 264 -3.70 -2.87 18.26
N ARG A 265 -2.71 -2.01 18.52
CA ARG A 265 -2.77 -0.91 19.50
C ARG A 265 -2.84 0.46 18.84
N CYS A 266 -2.83 0.55 17.51
CA CYS A 266 -2.92 1.80 16.79
C CYS A 266 -3.86 1.78 15.58
N THR A 267 -4.38 2.95 15.20
CA THR A 267 -5.09 3.17 13.95
C THR A 267 -4.29 4.12 13.06
N ILE A 268 -4.14 3.77 11.79
CA ILE A 268 -3.32 4.50 10.83
C ILE A 268 -4.19 5.44 10.02
N TYR A 269 -3.69 6.66 9.81
CA TYR A 269 -4.26 7.67 8.95
C TYR A 269 -3.18 8.13 7.97
N ALA A 270 -3.52 8.24 6.69
CA ALA A 270 -2.56 8.61 5.67
C ALA A 270 -3.22 9.48 4.60
N GLN A 271 -2.48 10.45 4.09
CA GLN A 271 -2.87 11.20 2.90
C GLN A 271 -1.69 11.34 1.95
N ASP A 272 -1.95 11.16 0.66
CA ASP A 272 -0.96 11.40 -0.39
C ASP A 272 -1.66 11.79 -1.70
N GLN A 273 -1.09 12.72 -2.45
CA GLN A 273 -1.65 13.17 -3.73
C GLN A 273 -1.56 12.09 -4.83
N SER A 274 -0.55 11.22 -4.74
CA SER A 274 -0.22 10.23 -5.77
C SER A 274 -1.09 8.98 -5.64
N ALA A 275 -1.82 8.64 -6.71
CA ALA A 275 -2.57 7.38 -6.79
C ALA A 275 -1.67 6.14 -6.60
N LYS A 276 -0.41 6.23 -7.08
CA LYS A 276 0.61 5.19 -6.92
C LYS A 276 1.01 5.03 -5.45
N SER A 277 1.28 6.13 -4.75
CA SER A 277 1.58 6.13 -3.32
C SER A 277 0.42 5.51 -2.53
N ASN A 278 -0.81 5.88 -2.87
CA ASN A 278 -2.01 5.35 -2.24
C ASN A 278 -2.13 3.83 -2.40
N LEU A 279 -1.90 3.29 -3.60
CA LEU A 279 -1.86 1.85 -3.84
C LEU A 279 -0.79 1.16 -2.99
N PHE A 280 0.40 1.76 -2.85
CA PHE A 280 1.46 1.21 -2.02
C PHE A 280 1.12 1.19 -0.53
N ILE A 281 0.58 2.28 0.01
CA ILE A 281 0.15 2.33 1.41
C ILE A 281 -0.89 1.24 1.67
N LYS A 282 -1.86 1.06 0.77
CA LYS A 282 -2.91 0.04 0.91
C LYS A 282 -2.36 -1.37 0.82
N LEU A 283 -1.48 -1.66 -0.14
CA LEU A 283 -0.76 -2.93 -0.19
C LEU A 283 -0.01 -3.18 1.13
N ASN A 284 0.72 -2.18 1.63
CA ASN A 284 1.51 -2.29 2.85
C ASN A 284 0.62 -2.55 4.09
N LEU A 285 -0.54 -1.91 4.17
CA LEU A 285 -1.54 -2.19 5.21
C LEU A 285 -2.09 -3.61 5.11
N ILE A 286 -2.42 -4.07 3.91
CA ILE A 286 -2.99 -5.40 3.66
C ILE A 286 -2.00 -6.49 4.08
N ILE A 287 -0.74 -6.41 3.63
CA ILE A 287 0.25 -7.45 3.95
C ILE A 287 0.63 -7.48 5.44
N ASN A 288 0.50 -6.34 6.14
CA ASN A 288 0.75 -6.26 7.59
C ASN A 288 -0.52 -6.44 8.44
N GLY A 289 -1.65 -6.87 7.87
CA GLY A 289 -2.87 -7.15 8.63
C GLY A 289 -3.55 -5.92 9.24
N LEU A 290 -3.31 -4.73 8.68
CA LEU A 290 -3.82 -3.44 9.14
C LEU A 290 -5.02 -2.95 8.31
N VAL A 291 -5.83 -3.89 7.80
CA VAL A 291 -6.96 -3.66 6.87
C VAL A 291 -7.99 -2.68 7.42
N ARG A 292 -8.23 -2.67 8.75
CA ARG A 292 -9.10 -1.68 9.42
C ARG A 292 -8.71 -0.21 9.21
N SER A 293 -7.49 0.06 8.73
CA SER A 293 -7.02 1.42 8.45
C SER A 293 -7.15 1.80 6.97
N LEU A 294 -7.62 0.91 6.08
CA LEU A 294 -7.75 1.21 4.65
C LEU A 294 -8.63 2.44 4.38
N ASP A 295 -9.71 2.60 5.12
CA ASP A 295 -10.67 3.71 5.04
C ASP A 295 -10.04 5.07 5.37
N ASN A 296 -8.96 5.05 6.15
CA ASN A 296 -8.23 6.22 6.59
C ASN A 296 -7.04 6.57 5.68
N VAL A 297 -6.93 5.93 4.50
CA VAL A 297 -5.91 6.25 3.49
C VAL A 297 -6.56 7.00 2.34
N ILE A 298 -6.33 8.32 2.29
CA ILE A 298 -7.00 9.23 1.37
C ILE A 298 -6.05 9.66 0.24
N GLN A 299 -6.55 9.65 -1.00
CA GLN A 299 -5.85 10.23 -2.14
C GLN A 299 -6.26 11.70 -2.31
N GLY A 300 -5.28 12.61 -2.25
CA GLY A 300 -5.47 14.03 -2.57
C GLY A 300 -4.39 14.92 -1.98
N ASP A 301 -4.36 16.18 -2.39
CA ASP A 301 -3.36 17.16 -1.94
C ASP A 301 -3.64 17.58 -0.49
N THR A 302 -2.77 17.20 0.44
CA THR A 302 -2.93 17.51 1.87
C THR A 302 -2.90 19.01 2.17
N LEU A 303 -2.18 19.81 1.40
CA LEU A 303 -2.09 21.25 1.64
C LEU A 303 -3.35 21.98 1.15
N LEU A 304 -3.95 21.53 0.05
CA LEU A 304 -5.20 22.12 -0.45
C LEU A 304 -6.45 21.54 0.21
N GLU A 305 -6.49 20.23 0.37
CA GLU A 305 -7.66 19.44 0.77
C GLU A 305 -7.29 18.52 1.95
N PRO A 306 -6.98 19.08 3.14
CA PRO A 306 -6.56 18.27 4.27
C PRO A 306 -7.71 17.42 4.81
N SER A 307 -7.71 16.13 4.49
CA SER A 307 -8.83 15.22 4.78
C SER A 307 -9.09 15.02 6.28
N PHE A 308 -8.05 15.25 7.10
CA PHE A 308 -8.09 15.09 8.54
C PHE A 308 -7.97 16.41 9.31
N PHE A 309 -8.15 17.56 8.63
CA PHE A 309 -8.20 18.88 9.25
C PHE A 309 -9.56 19.55 9.03
N LYS A 310 -10.28 19.95 10.10
CA LYS A 310 -11.56 20.66 10.00
C LYS A 310 -11.29 22.12 10.29
N ASN A 311 -11.83 22.96 9.44
CA ASN A 311 -11.56 24.39 9.43
C ASN A 311 -12.37 25.20 10.47
N ASN A 312 -12.95 24.55 11.48
CA ASN A 312 -13.77 25.22 12.48
C ASN A 312 -13.18 25.03 13.87
N GLU A 313 -12.76 26.16 14.43
CA GLU A 313 -12.42 26.32 15.84
C GLU A 313 -13.48 25.60 16.71
N ARG A 314 -13.01 24.66 17.52
CA ARG A 314 -13.73 23.97 18.62
C ARG A 314 -14.61 22.75 18.33
N GLU A 315 -14.79 22.28 17.09
CA GLU A 315 -15.54 21.02 16.85
C GLU A 315 -14.88 20.03 15.87
N GLY A 316 -14.08 19.13 16.46
CA GLY A 316 -14.01 17.70 16.12
C GLY A 316 -13.44 17.27 14.76
N LEU A 317 -12.11 17.30 14.62
CA LEU A 317 -11.38 16.31 13.83
C LEU A 317 -10.22 15.68 14.60
N PRO A 318 -9.75 14.47 14.19
CA PRO A 318 -8.75 13.71 14.91
C PRO A 318 -7.44 14.49 15.07
N LYS A 319 -7.08 14.76 16.31
CA LYS A 319 -5.69 15.05 16.68
C LYS A 319 -4.94 13.73 16.88
N PHE A 320 -3.70 13.65 16.44
CA PHE A 320 -2.96 12.40 16.43
C PHE A 320 -1.97 12.32 17.60
N ASP A 321 -1.80 11.11 18.13
CA ASP A 321 -0.80 10.81 19.17
C ASP A 321 0.60 10.88 18.57
N PHE A 322 0.74 10.42 17.32
CA PHE A 322 1.96 10.50 16.56
C PHE A 322 1.73 11.02 15.16
N VAL A 323 2.58 11.93 14.70
CA VAL A 323 2.60 12.37 13.31
C VAL A 323 4.00 12.18 12.75
N VAL A 324 4.12 11.44 11.66
CA VAL A 324 5.37 11.22 10.94
C VAL A 324 5.24 11.77 9.53
N SER A 325 6.31 12.26 8.93
CA SER A 325 6.26 12.77 7.55
C SER A 325 7.64 12.83 6.92
N ASN A 326 7.74 12.40 5.68
CA ASN A 326 8.86 12.69 4.79
C ASN A 326 8.30 13.36 3.52
N PRO A 327 7.99 14.66 3.58
CA PRO A 327 7.33 15.36 2.49
C PRO A 327 8.33 15.64 1.35
N PRO A 328 7.83 15.96 0.14
CA PRO A 328 8.69 16.53 -0.88
C PRO A 328 9.37 17.80 -0.35
N PHE A 329 10.66 17.96 -0.64
CA PHE A 329 11.40 19.11 -0.13
C PHE A 329 11.08 20.35 -0.97
N ASN A 330 11.21 20.24 -2.29
CA ASN A 330 10.96 21.35 -3.18
C ASN A 330 9.88 21.00 -4.21
N LEU A 331 8.95 21.91 -4.44
CA LEU A 331 7.91 21.74 -5.45
C LEU A 331 7.45 23.10 -5.96
N ASP A 332 7.17 23.22 -7.26
CA ASP A 332 6.46 24.39 -7.76
C ASP A 332 4.99 24.35 -7.31
N PHE A 333 4.67 25.11 -6.26
CA PHE A 333 3.30 25.35 -5.82
C PHE A 333 2.84 26.80 -6.10
N SER A 334 3.50 27.50 -7.02
CA SER A 334 3.25 28.93 -7.30
C SER A 334 1.80 29.23 -7.66
N LYS A 335 1.10 28.30 -8.32
CA LYS A 335 -0.34 28.43 -8.65
C LYS A 335 -1.25 28.43 -7.42
N ASN A 336 -0.84 27.75 -6.35
CA ASN A 336 -1.62 27.52 -5.14
C ASN A 336 -1.16 28.40 -3.97
N ARG A 337 -0.02 29.09 -4.12
CA ARG A 337 0.64 29.86 -3.08
C ARG A 337 -0.29 30.87 -2.41
N ASP A 338 -1.02 31.65 -3.19
CA ASP A 338 -1.89 32.70 -2.64
C ASP A 338 -3.11 32.11 -1.94
N THR A 339 -3.70 31.03 -2.47
CA THR A 339 -4.75 30.27 -1.79
C THR A 339 -4.27 29.76 -0.43
N LEU A 340 -3.07 29.18 -0.37
CA LEU A 340 -2.48 28.70 0.88
C LEU A 340 -2.19 29.87 1.84
N ALA A 341 -1.70 31.00 1.35
CA ALA A 341 -1.42 32.18 2.16
C ALA A 341 -2.67 32.80 2.82
N THR A 342 -3.88 32.50 2.35
CA THR A 342 -5.12 32.91 3.05
C THR A 342 -5.44 32.06 4.29
N GLN A 343 -4.83 30.88 4.44
CA GLN A 343 -5.14 29.92 5.51
C GLN A 343 -4.27 30.15 6.75
N ASN A 344 -4.35 31.35 7.34
CA ASN A 344 -3.50 31.80 8.45
C ASN A 344 -3.51 30.87 9.68
N VAL A 345 -4.62 30.14 9.91
CA VAL A 345 -4.71 29.14 10.99
C VAL A 345 -3.78 27.95 10.74
N ARG A 346 -3.64 27.52 9.49
CA ARG A 346 -2.78 26.39 9.11
C ARG A 346 -1.34 26.82 8.86
N PHE A 347 -1.15 28.01 8.30
CA PHE A 347 0.17 28.52 7.90
C PHE A 347 0.54 29.79 8.65
N TRP A 348 0.53 29.70 9.99
CA TRP A 348 0.78 30.81 10.91
C TRP A 348 2.22 31.33 10.89
N ALA A 349 3.19 30.53 10.45
CA ALA A 349 4.57 30.96 10.26
C ALA A 349 4.79 31.64 8.91
N GLY A 350 3.78 31.59 8.01
CA GLY A 350 3.81 32.12 6.66
C GLY A 350 3.97 31.05 5.57
N VAL A 351 3.93 31.50 4.32
CA VAL A 351 4.00 30.68 3.11
C VAL A 351 5.12 31.21 2.20
N PRO A 352 6.06 30.34 1.74
CA PRO A 352 7.21 30.78 0.94
C PRO A 352 6.83 31.67 -0.24
N GLU A 353 7.67 32.68 -0.50
CA GLU A 353 7.55 33.54 -1.67
C GLU A 353 7.84 32.77 -2.97
N ILE A 354 7.31 33.29 -4.08
CA ILE A 354 7.57 32.74 -5.41
C ILE A 354 8.93 33.25 -5.91
N PRO A 355 9.94 32.38 -6.09
CA PRO A 355 11.25 32.81 -6.55
C PRO A 355 11.21 33.27 -8.02
N ASN A 356 11.97 34.32 -8.34
CA ASN A 356 11.98 34.95 -9.66
C ASN A 356 12.48 34.05 -10.81
N LYS A 357 13.27 33.00 -10.52
CA LYS A 357 13.97 32.20 -11.55
C LYS A 357 13.54 30.73 -11.57
N ASN A 358 13.48 30.08 -10.41
CA ASN A 358 13.25 28.64 -10.33
C ASN A 358 12.09 28.34 -9.38
N LYS A 359 10.86 28.30 -9.90
CA LYS A 359 9.67 27.99 -9.10
C LYS A 359 9.71 26.61 -8.46
N SER A 360 10.41 25.66 -9.06
CA SER A 360 10.59 24.31 -8.49
C SER A 360 11.50 24.28 -7.27
N SER A 361 12.14 25.39 -6.88
CA SER A 361 12.94 25.49 -5.65
C SER A 361 12.16 26.05 -4.46
N MET A 362 10.82 26.16 -4.54
CA MET A 362 10.01 26.62 -3.41
C MET A 362 9.99 25.55 -2.31
N ASN A 363 10.26 25.97 -1.07
CA ASN A 363 10.40 25.11 0.11
C ASN A 363 9.06 24.61 0.64
N ILE A 364 8.37 23.74 -0.12
CA ILE A 364 7.04 23.24 0.24
C ILE A 364 7.02 22.48 1.57
N TYR A 365 8.14 21.85 1.98
CA TYR A 365 8.24 21.13 3.26
C TYR A 365 7.92 22.01 4.47
N THR A 366 8.14 23.33 4.41
CA THR A 366 7.81 24.26 5.50
C THR A 366 6.31 24.33 5.79
N LEU A 367 5.47 24.11 4.78
CA LEU A 367 4.02 24.01 4.92
C LEU A 367 3.61 22.69 5.58
N PHE A 368 4.30 21.60 5.26
CA PHE A 368 4.12 20.31 5.92
C PHE A 368 4.56 20.34 7.38
N VAL A 369 5.65 21.03 7.73
CA VAL A 369 6.06 21.23 9.14
C VAL A 369 4.92 21.86 9.94
N GLN A 370 4.34 22.95 9.43
CA GLN A 370 3.20 23.62 10.07
C GLN A 370 1.98 22.70 10.16
N HIS A 371 1.67 21.95 9.10
CA HIS A 371 0.57 20.99 9.08
C HIS A 371 0.76 19.85 10.10
N VAL A 372 1.98 19.33 10.25
CA VAL A 372 2.33 18.32 11.27
C VAL A 372 2.08 18.86 12.67
N VAL A 373 2.59 20.06 12.98
CA VAL A 373 2.36 20.71 14.28
C VAL A 373 0.87 20.88 14.55
N ASN A 374 0.12 21.36 13.55
CA ASN A 374 -1.32 21.57 13.68
C ASN A 374 -2.12 20.27 13.79
N SER A 375 -1.56 19.12 13.46
CA SER A 375 -2.23 17.81 13.50
C SER A 375 -2.02 17.05 14.82
N LEU A 376 -1.06 17.47 15.64
CA LEU A 376 -0.74 16.81 16.91
C LEU A 376 -1.76 17.10 18.01
N LYS A 377 -1.96 16.11 18.89
CA LYS A 377 -2.51 16.34 20.24
C LYS A 377 -1.56 17.21 21.05
N GLU A 378 -2.05 17.79 22.15
CA GLU A 378 -1.22 18.60 23.07
C GLU A 378 -0.03 17.82 23.63
N ASP A 379 -0.21 16.52 23.91
CA ASP A 379 0.82 15.59 24.36
C ASP A 379 1.36 14.68 23.25
N GLY A 380 0.97 14.93 22.00
CA GLY A 380 1.39 14.16 20.84
C GLY A 380 2.85 14.42 20.48
N LYS A 381 3.46 13.48 19.74
CA LYS A 381 4.84 13.61 19.26
C LYS A 381 4.92 13.56 17.74
N GLY A 382 5.69 14.48 17.17
CA GLY A 382 5.92 14.56 15.73
C GLY A 382 7.36 14.24 15.33
N ALA A 383 7.55 13.62 14.18
CA ALA A 383 8.84 13.57 13.49
C ALA A 383 8.65 13.91 12.01
N ILE A 384 9.44 14.84 11.50
CA ILE A 384 9.41 15.23 10.09
C ILE A 384 10.83 15.28 9.55
N VAL A 385 11.02 14.70 8.38
CA VAL A 385 12.31 14.74 7.67
C VAL A 385 12.35 16.04 6.86
N VAL A 386 13.45 16.79 6.98
CA VAL A 386 13.65 18.08 6.33
C VAL A 386 15.07 18.18 5.76
N PRO A 387 15.33 19.06 4.77
CA PRO A 387 16.68 19.29 4.26
C PRO A 387 17.65 19.77 5.35
N THR A 388 18.92 19.36 5.28
CA THR A 388 19.97 19.73 6.26
C THR A 388 20.07 21.24 6.47
N GLY A 389 19.90 22.04 5.41
CA GLY A 389 19.99 23.49 5.48
C GLY A 389 18.88 24.17 6.30
N PHE A 390 17.79 23.46 6.63
CA PHE A 390 16.64 24.04 7.33
C PHE A 390 17.02 24.72 8.65
N LEU A 391 17.91 24.11 9.45
CA LEU A 391 18.31 24.65 10.76
C LEU A 391 19.23 25.87 10.68
N THR A 392 19.87 26.11 9.52
CA THR A 392 20.88 27.15 9.33
C THR A 392 20.44 28.27 8.39
N THR A 393 19.30 28.12 7.73
CA THR A 393 18.85 29.06 6.70
C THR A 393 18.29 30.34 7.34
N SER A 394 18.85 31.49 6.98
CA SER A 394 18.43 32.81 7.50
C SER A 394 17.30 33.47 6.69
N THR A 395 16.87 32.87 5.58
CA THR A 395 15.85 33.38 4.65
C THR A 395 14.98 32.23 4.17
N GLY A 396 13.68 32.19 4.50
CA GLY A 396 12.90 30.98 4.19
C GLY A 396 11.39 31.07 4.24
N ILE A 397 10.81 32.17 4.75
CA ILE A 397 9.37 32.42 4.70
C ILE A 397 9.14 33.88 4.37
#